data_AF-A0A822DIQ5-F1
#
_entry.id   AF-A0A822DIQ5-F1
#
_cell.length_a   1.000
_cell.length_b   1.000
_cell.length_c   1.000
_cell.angle_alpha   90.00
_cell.angle_beta   90.00
_cell.angle_gamma   90.00
#
_symmetry.space_group_name_H-M   'P 1'
#
loop_
_entity.id
_entity.type
_entity.pdbx_description
1 polymer ?
#
loop_
_entity_poly.entity_id
_entity_poly.type
_entity_poly.pdbx_seq_one_letter_code
_entity_poly.pdbx_strand_id
1 'polypeptide(L)' 'DDGPPFNTSNGGSRIRFIGTGGTIIPLTSLGMGHCSAYTEGWFNGTLPTTVSAVVTGTVCFTISRVLCI' A
#
# COMPACT_ATOMS: atom_id res chain seq x y z
N ASP A 1 10.03 -18.19 -5.58
CA ASP A 1 10.52 -16.83 -5.31
C ASP A 1 9.55 -16.13 -4.38
N ASP A 2 9.70 -16.39 -3.07
CA ASP A 2 8.88 -15.78 -2.03
C ASP A 2 9.61 -14.51 -1.56
N GLY A 3 9.04 -13.35 -1.87
CA GLY A 3 9.57 -12.05 -1.42
C GLY A 3 9.74 -12.01 0.10
N PRO A 4 10.65 -11.17 0.62
CA PRO A 4 11.08 -11.22 2.02
C PRO A 4 9.87 -11.11 2.96
N PRO A 5 9.90 -11.84 4.10
CA PRO A 5 8.79 -11.84 5.05
C PRO A 5 8.52 -10.40 5.47
N PHE A 6 7.25 -9.98 5.38
CA PHE A 6 6.76 -8.74 5.96
C PHE A 6 7.03 -8.81 7.47
N ASN A 7 8.20 -8.36 7.89
CA ASN A 7 8.58 -8.29 9.28
C ASN A 7 7.71 -7.22 9.95
N THR A 8 6.55 -7.65 10.43
CA THR A 8 5.74 -6.92 11.41
C THR A 8 6.46 -7.00 12.75
N SER A 9 7.41 -6.09 12.95
CA SER A 9 8.12 -5.98 14.22
C SER A 9 7.17 -5.50 15.31
N ASN A 10 6.84 -6.41 16.22
CA ASN A 10 6.26 -6.27 17.55
C ASN A 10 5.90 -4.83 17.99
N GLY A 11 4.61 -4.47 17.92
CA GLY A 11 4.03 -3.38 18.72
C GLY A 11 3.71 -2.05 18.03
N GLY A 12 3.89 -1.90 16.71
CA GLY A 12 3.45 -0.69 16.00
C GLY A 12 2.99 -1.00 14.58
N SER A 13 1.80 -0.53 14.21
CA SER A 13 1.13 -0.73 12.91
C SER A 13 1.83 -0.03 11.72
N ARG A 14 3.16 -0.17 11.59
CA ARG A 14 3.96 0.44 10.54
C ARG A 14 4.42 -0.62 9.55
N ILE A 15 3.82 -0.59 8.37
CA ILE A 15 4.22 -1.41 7.24
C ILE A 15 5.38 -0.70 6.52
N ARG A 16 6.47 -1.42 6.27
CA ARG A 16 7.62 -0.94 5.48
C ARG A 16 7.74 -1.79 4.21
N PHE A 17 7.55 -1.17 3.06
CA PHE A 17 7.77 -1.82 1.77
C PHE A 17 9.28 -1.95 1.51
N ILE A 18 9.76 -3.19 1.41
CA ILE A 18 11.16 -3.52 1.13
C ILE A 18 11.15 -4.66 0.12
N GLY A 19 11.56 -4.41 -1.13
CA GLY A 19 11.59 -5.43 -2.18
C GLY A 19 11.34 -4.90 -3.59
N THR A 20 11.28 -5.82 -4.56
CA THR A 20 11.05 -5.55 -5.99
C THR A 20 9.63 -5.11 -6.32
N GLY A 21 8.66 -5.34 -5.42
CA GLY A 21 7.28 -4.88 -5.54
C GLY A 21 7.09 -3.36 -5.41
N GLY A 22 8.19 -2.59 -5.26
CA GLY A 22 8.18 -1.13 -5.14
C GLY A 22 8.34 -0.64 -3.70
N THR A 23 8.63 0.65 -3.57
CA THR A 23 8.83 1.35 -2.28
C THR A 23 7.71 2.34 -1.95
N ILE A 24 6.72 2.47 -2.84
CA ILE A 24 5.63 3.44 -2.75
C ILE A 24 4.28 2.74 -2.93
N ILE A 25 3.26 3.26 -2.26
CA ILE A 25 1.86 2.84 -2.47
C ILE A 25 1.33 3.61 -3.68
N PRO A 26 0.60 2.99 -4.62
CA PRO A 26 -0.01 3.69 -5.73
C PRO A 26 -0.99 4.77 -5.23
N LEU A 27 -1.07 5.89 -5.96
CA LEU A 27 -1.97 7.01 -5.65
C LEU A 27 -3.31 6.93 -6.39
N THR A 28 -3.42 5.99 -7.32
CA THR A 28 -4.61 5.77 -8.15
C THR A 28 -4.97 4.30 -8.15
N SER A 29 -6.25 3.99 -8.34
CA SER A 29 -6.71 2.62 -8.53
C SER A 29 -6.00 1.99 -9.74
N LEU A 30 -5.54 0.75 -9.56
CA LEU A 30 -4.87 -0.03 -10.61
C LEU A 30 -5.84 -0.92 -11.41
N GLY A 31 -7.11 -1.01 -10.99
CA GLY A 31 -8.14 -1.84 -11.62
C GLY A 31 -8.05 -3.33 -11.23
N MET A 32 -9.23 -3.95 -11.08
CA MET A 32 -9.37 -5.26 -10.43
C MET A 32 -8.52 -6.34 -11.11
N GLY A 33 -7.70 -7.05 -10.35
CA GLY A 33 -6.86 -8.14 -10.87
C GLY A 33 -5.47 -7.70 -11.36
N HIS A 34 -5.07 -6.45 -11.13
CA HIS A 34 -3.73 -6.00 -11.45
C HIS A 34 -2.67 -6.80 -10.68
N CYS A 35 -1.61 -7.26 -11.36
CA CYS A 35 -0.57 -8.14 -10.79
C CYS A 35 -1.11 -9.39 -10.06
N SER A 36 -2.26 -9.92 -10.49
CA SER A 36 -2.93 -11.07 -9.85
C SER A 36 -3.38 -10.83 -8.40
N ALA A 37 -3.51 -9.57 -7.99
CA ALA A 37 -4.12 -9.23 -6.70
C ALA A 37 -5.65 -9.37 -6.79
N TYR A 38 -6.26 -10.07 -5.82
CA TYR A 38 -7.72 -10.21 -5.74
C TYR A 38 -8.41 -8.87 -5.43
N THR A 39 -7.73 -8.00 -4.69
CA THR A 39 -8.16 -6.64 -4.35
C THR A 39 -6.96 -5.72 -4.41
N GLU A 40 -6.98 -4.67 -5.22
CA GLU A 40 -5.96 -3.62 -5.16
C GLU A 40 -6.34 -2.50 -4.20
N GLY A 41 -5.33 -1.99 -3.48
CA GLY A 41 -5.45 -0.80 -2.64
C GLY A 41 -4.58 0.34 -3.18
N TRP A 42 -5.04 1.57 -3.03
CA TRP A 42 -4.29 2.79 -3.31
C TRP A 42 -4.45 3.81 -2.19
N PHE A 43 -3.46 4.66 -2.02
CA PHE A 43 -3.50 5.73 -1.05
C PHE A 43 -4.16 6.96 -1.68
N ASN A 44 -5.26 7.40 -1.09
CA ASN A 44 -5.91 8.65 -1.45
C ASN A 44 -5.32 9.78 -0.59
N GLY A 45 -4.26 10.37 -1.11
CA GLY A 45 -3.52 11.44 -0.45
C GLY A 45 -2.21 11.71 -1.16
N THR A 46 -1.34 12.46 -0.50
CA THR A 46 -0.02 12.81 -1.05
C THR A 46 1.04 11.95 -0.37
N LEU A 47 1.88 11.28 -1.17
CA LEU A 47 3.03 10.55 -0.62
C LEU A 47 4.00 11.53 0.07
N PRO A 48 4.71 11.10 1.12
CA PRO A 48 5.75 11.91 1.72
C PRO A 48 6.85 12.20 0.68
N THR A 49 7.22 13.47 0.54
CA THR A 49 8.31 13.90 -0.36
C THR A 49 9.68 13.79 0.29
N THR A 50 9.73 13.70 1.62
CA THR A 50 10.95 13.58 2.41
C THR A 50 11.03 12.23 3.10
N VAL A 51 12.25 11.69 3.17
CA VAL A 51 12.51 10.43 3.86
C VAL A 51 12.21 10.60 5.34
N SER A 52 11.39 9.71 5.91
CA SER A 52 10.92 9.73 7.31
C SER A 52 9.76 10.69 7.63
N ALA A 53 9.15 11.34 6.64
CA ALA A 53 7.91 12.07 6.88
C ALA A 53 6.72 11.11 7.04
N VAL A 54 5.80 11.48 7.95
CA VAL A 54 4.55 10.78 8.21
C VAL A 54 3.42 11.60 7.58
N VAL A 55 2.61 10.94 6.76
CA VAL A 55 1.43 11.53 6.15
C VAL A 55 0.18 10.80 6.64
N THR A 56 -0.85 11.56 6.97
CA THR A 56 -2.19 11.03 7.23
C THR A 56 -2.97 11.08 5.94
N GLY A 57 -3.62 9.98 5.58
CA GLY A 57 -4.53 9.93 4.46
C GLY A 57 -5.35 8.66 4.51
N THR A 58 -6.24 8.52 3.55
CA THR A 58 -7.19 7.43 3.48
C THR A 58 -6.65 6.36 2.53
N VAL A 59 -6.83 5.09 2.87
CA VAL A 59 -6.51 3.99 1.95
C VAL A 59 -7.80 3.52 1.31
N CYS A 60 -7.85 3.52 -0.02
CA CYS A 60 -8.97 3.04 -0.80
C CYS A 60 -8.66 1.67 -1.40
N PHE A 61 -9.66 0.81 -1.53
CA PHE A 61 -9.56 -0.53 -2.09
C PHE A 61 -10.62 -0.73 -3.16
N THR A 62 -10.22 -1.32 -4.29
CA THR A 62 -11.15 -1.83 -5.29
C THR A 62 -11.50 -3.26 -4.92
N ILE A 63 -12.75 -3.46 -4.50
CA ILE A 63 -13.38 -4.77 -4.40
C ILE A 63 -14.49 -4.84 -5.45
N SER A 64 -15.61 -5.53 -5.20
CA SER A 64 -16.82 -5.39 -6.04
C SER A 64 -17.37 -3.96 -6.11
N ARG A 65 -16.88 -3.05 -5.25
CA ARG A 65 -17.11 -1.60 -5.18
C ARG A 65 -15.82 -0.93 -4.67
N VAL A 66 -15.78 0.40 -4.65
CA VAL A 66 -14.67 1.15 -4.03
C VAL A 66 -14.98 1.40 -2.55
N LEU A 67 -14.06 1.02 -1.65
CA LEU A 67 -14.14 1.28 -0.21
C LEU A 67 -12.91 2.07 0.24
N CYS A 68 -13.10 3.15 0.99
CA CYS A 68 -12.01 3.96 1.55
C CYS A 68 -12.08 3.97 3.09
N ILE A 69 -10.96 3.70 3.75
CA ILE A 69 -10.82 3.64 5.22
C ILE A 69 -9.71 4.56 5.74
#